data_AF-A0A929QTD7-F1
#
_entry.id   AF-A0A929QTD7-F1
#
_cell.length_a   1.000
_cell.length_b   1.000
_cell.length_c   1.000
_cell.angle_alpha   90.00
_cell.angle_beta   90.00
_cell.angle_gamma   90.00
#
_symmetry.space_group_name_H-M   'P 1'
#
loop_
_entity.id
_entity.type
_entity.pdbx_description
1 polymer ?
#
loop_
_entity_poly.entity_id
_entity_poly.type
_entity_poly.pdbx_seq_one_letter_code
_entity_poly.pdbx_strand_id
1 'polypeptide(L)'
;ANVVQSDSYTNAMTRLAAEQVDIVVGYADLRRDNVDKWQKEMGASAPIWEATNVIGVTPDIVNDTVSASKTSTTVSPELNEAIKKSLMDIAKTEEGKKVIKIYNHTGYKEAKDEDYNKEREAQKLIKGN
;
A
#
# COMPACT_ATOMS: atom_id res chain seq x y z
N ALA A 1 -5.34 9.15 25.71
CA ALA A 1 -4.63 9.18 24.41
C ALA A 1 -5.66 8.91 23.33
N ASN A 2 -5.75 9.76 22.30
CA ASN A 2 -6.80 9.71 21.27
C ASN A 2 -6.36 8.94 20.01
N VAL A 3 -5.39 8.04 20.16
CA VAL A 3 -4.78 7.29 19.05
C VAL A 3 -4.71 5.83 19.46
N VAL A 4 -5.17 4.94 18.57
CA VAL A 4 -5.08 3.49 18.75
C VAL A 4 -4.24 2.92 17.62
N GLN A 5 -3.16 2.23 17.96
CA GLN A 5 -2.35 1.54 16.97
C GLN A 5 -3.15 0.37 16.37
N SER A 6 -3.13 0.28 15.04
CA SER A 6 -3.64 -0.86 14.29
C SER A 6 -2.46 -1.55 13.60
N ASP A 7 -2.46 -2.88 13.68
CA ASP A 7 -1.46 -3.79 13.13
C ASP A 7 -1.76 -4.20 11.68
N SER A 8 -2.97 -3.91 11.19
CA SER A 8 -3.37 -4.12 9.80
C SER A 8 -4.48 -3.18 9.36
N TYR A 9 -4.61 -3.00 8.04
CA TYR A 9 -5.74 -2.28 7.44
C TYR A 9 -7.08 -2.93 7.76
N THR A 10 -7.16 -4.25 7.74
CA THR A 10 -8.39 -4.98 8.11
C THR A 10 -8.80 -4.64 9.54
N ASN A 11 -7.87 -4.68 10.50
CA ASN A 11 -8.18 -4.37 11.90
C ASN A 11 -8.58 -2.90 12.09
N ALA A 12 -7.94 -1.98 11.38
CA ALA A 12 -8.32 -0.56 11.40
C ALA A 12 -9.75 -0.36 10.87
N MET A 13 -10.11 -1.03 9.76
CA MET A 13 -11.44 -0.96 9.16
C MET A 13 -12.51 -1.65 10.00
N THR A 14 -12.21 -2.78 10.64
CA THR A 14 -13.13 -3.43 11.59
C THR A 14 -13.45 -2.52 12.77
N ARG A 15 -12.45 -1.81 13.30
CA ARG A 15 -12.67 -0.83 14.38
C ARG A 15 -13.52 0.35 13.92
N LEU A 16 -13.30 0.83 12.70
CA LEU A 16 -14.12 1.90 12.11
C LEU A 16 -15.57 1.43 11.90
N ALA A 17 -15.79 0.22 11.37
CA ALA A 17 -17.10 -0.39 11.19
C ALA A 17 -17.87 -0.55 12.51
N ALA A 18 -17.15 -0.86 13.58
CA ALA A 18 -17.69 -1.01 14.93
C ALA A 18 -17.77 0.33 15.71
N GLU A 19 -17.53 1.47 15.04
CA GLU A 19 -17.55 2.81 15.64
C GLU A 19 -16.61 2.97 16.85
N GLN A 20 -15.53 2.18 16.90
CA GLN A 20 -14.52 2.23 17.96
C GLN A 20 -13.47 3.32 17.71
N VAL A 21 -13.35 3.78 16.46
CA VAL A 21 -12.48 4.89 16.05
C VAL A 21 -13.24 5.78 15.08
N ASP A 22 -13.00 7.08 15.14
CA ASP A 22 -13.66 8.06 14.25
C ASP A 22 -12.91 8.24 12.92
N ILE A 23 -11.59 8.01 12.92
CA ILE A 23 -10.70 8.28 11.79
C ILE A 23 -9.74 7.10 11.60
N VAL A 24 -9.59 6.68 10.34
CA VAL A 24 -8.56 5.73 9.91
C VAL A 24 -7.70 6.38 8.83
N VAL A 25 -6.41 6.09 8.85
CA VAL A 25 -5.44 6.53 7.84
C VAL A 25 -4.97 5.31 7.06
N GLY A 26 -4.98 5.39 5.73
CA GLY A 26 -4.47 4.33 4.85
C GLY A 26 -4.44 4.75 3.40
N TYR A 27 -4.10 3.81 2.51
CA TYR A 27 -4.04 4.06 1.08
C TYR A 27 -5.42 4.33 0.47
N ALA A 28 -5.42 5.00 -0.70
CA ALA A 28 -6.64 5.48 -1.34
C ALA A 28 -7.65 4.37 -1.69
N ASP A 29 -7.19 3.14 -1.79
CA ASP A 29 -7.97 1.94 -2.04
C ASP A 29 -8.55 1.27 -0.80
N LEU A 30 -8.18 1.70 0.40
CA LEU A 30 -8.59 1.08 1.67
C LEU A 30 -10.10 0.81 1.75
N ARG A 31 -10.94 1.76 1.33
CA ARG A 31 -12.40 1.57 1.30
C ARG A 31 -12.81 0.54 0.26
N ARG A 32 -12.32 0.67 -0.98
CA ARG A 32 -12.63 -0.23 -2.10
C ARG A 32 -12.29 -1.67 -1.76
N ASP A 33 -11.13 -1.90 -1.18
CA ASP A 33 -10.61 -3.23 -0.87
C ASP A 33 -11.36 -3.91 0.30
N ASN A 34 -12.16 -3.15 1.05
CA ASN A 34 -12.97 -3.65 2.16
C ASN A 34 -14.49 -3.60 1.90
N VAL A 35 -14.96 -3.17 0.73
CA VAL A 35 -16.39 -3.06 0.39
C VAL A 35 -17.15 -4.35 0.70
N ASP A 36 -16.63 -5.49 0.24
CA ASP A 36 -17.32 -6.77 0.39
C ASP A 36 -17.34 -7.28 1.84
N LYS A 37 -16.31 -6.94 2.62
CA LYS A 37 -16.13 -7.37 4.02
C LYS A 37 -16.86 -6.46 5.00
N TRP A 38 -17.05 -5.19 4.65
CA TRP A 38 -17.54 -4.14 5.53
C TRP A 38 -18.82 -4.51 6.28
N GLN A 39 -19.86 -4.97 5.56
CA GLN A 39 -21.10 -5.40 6.21
C GLN A 39 -21.08 -6.90 6.55
N LYS A 40 -20.50 -7.74 5.67
CA LYS A 40 -20.57 -9.21 5.80
C LYS A 40 -19.71 -9.76 6.94
N GLU A 41 -18.53 -9.19 7.15
CA GLU A 41 -17.53 -9.68 8.10
C GLU A 41 -17.30 -8.70 9.26
N MET A 42 -17.37 -7.39 9.01
CA MET A 42 -17.07 -6.36 10.01
C MET A 42 -18.32 -5.83 10.73
N GLY A 43 -19.53 -6.23 10.31
CA GLY A 43 -20.77 -5.94 11.02
C GLY A 43 -21.30 -4.51 10.90
N ALA A 44 -20.82 -3.73 9.92
CA ALA A 44 -21.29 -2.37 9.73
C ALA A 44 -22.78 -2.31 9.33
N SER A 45 -23.50 -1.35 9.91
CA SER A 45 -24.94 -1.17 9.74
C SER A 45 -25.35 -0.56 8.38
N ALA A 46 -24.44 0.17 7.73
CA ALA A 46 -24.66 0.83 6.44
C ALA A 46 -23.54 0.51 5.44
N PRO A 47 -23.78 0.65 4.12
CA PRO A 47 -22.74 0.52 3.10
C PRO A 47 -21.55 1.44 3.38
N ILE A 48 -20.33 0.97 3.10
CA ILE A 48 -19.10 1.71 3.42
C ILE A 48 -19.06 3.12 2.82
N TRP A 49 -19.65 3.30 1.64
CA TRP A 49 -19.69 4.59 0.93
C TRP A 49 -20.68 5.58 1.53
N GLU A 50 -21.65 5.10 2.30
CA GLU A 50 -22.59 5.93 3.06
C GLU A 50 -22.06 6.21 4.47
N ALA A 51 -21.43 5.19 5.09
CA ALA A 51 -20.92 5.28 6.46
C ALA A 51 -19.61 6.06 6.58
N THR A 52 -18.83 6.21 5.51
CA THR A 52 -17.50 6.81 5.56
C THR A 52 -17.28 7.85 4.47
N ASN A 53 -16.44 8.85 4.77
CA ASN A 53 -16.03 9.86 3.80
C ASN A 53 -14.51 10.12 3.88
N VAL A 54 -13.94 10.66 2.80
CA VAL A 54 -12.53 11.08 2.76
C VAL A 54 -12.45 12.53 3.21
N ILE A 55 -11.77 12.77 4.32
CA ILE A 55 -11.62 14.11 4.91
C ILE A 55 -10.28 14.79 4.55
N GLY A 56 -9.36 14.05 3.95
CA GLY A 56 -8.06 14.57 3.55
C GLY A 56 -7.27 13.56 2.71
N VAL A 57 -6.40 14.08 1.84
CA VAL A 57 -5.48 13.31 0.99
C VAL A 57 -4.10 13.94 1.11
N THR A 58 -3.10 13.14 1.44
CA THR A 58 -1.70 13.60 1.52
C THR A 58 -1.09 13.67 0.12
N PRO A 59 0.03 14.39 -0.07
CA PRO A 59 0.81 14.29 -1.30
C PRO A 59 1.17 12.83 -1.61
N ASP A 60 1.21 12.50 -2.90
CA ASP A 60 1.56 11.15 -3.36
C ASP A 60 2.96 10.73 -2.91
N ILE A 61 3.07 9.46 -2.50
CA ILE A 61 4.31 8.75 -2.20
C ILE A 61 4.37 7.45 -3.01
N VAL A 62 5.56 6.86 -3.15
CA VAL A 62 5.73 5.51 -3.68
C VAL A 62 5.13 4.51 -2.68
N ASN A 63 4.20 3.69 -3.17
CA ASN A 63 3.54 2.66 -2.36
C ASN A 63 4.43 1.41 -2.22
N ASP A 64 4.68 0.74 -3.34
CA ASP A 64 5.40 -0.55 -3.38
C ASP A 64 6.76 -0.43 -4.05
N THR A 65 7.74 -1.17 -3.55
CA THR A 65 9.08 -1.26 -4.13
C THR A 65 9.64 -2.67 -3.98
N VAL A 66 10.19 -3.21 -5.06
CA VAL A 66 11.05 -4.39 -4.98
C VAL A 66 12.48 -3.92 -4.75
N SER A 67 13.02 -4.23 -3.56
CA SER A 67 14.33 -3.75 -3.12
C SER A 67 15.30 -4.91 -2.94
N ALA A 68 16.55 -4.72 -3.38
CA ALA A 68 17.66 -5.60 -3.08
C ALA A 68 18.55 -4.98 -1.99
N SER A 69 19.10 -5.81 -1.11
CA SER A 69 20.03 -5.34 -0.08
C SER A 69 21.36 -4.89 -0.70
N LYS A 70 21.82 -3.70 -0.31
CA LYS A 70 23.13 -3.15 -0.72
C LYS A 70 24.32 -3.96 -0.19
N THR A 71 24.11 -4.77 0.85
CA THR A 71 25.16 -5.60 1.47
C THR A 71 24.96 -7.09 1.20
N SER A 72 24.07 -7.42 0.25
CA SER A 72 23.84 -8.81 -0.14
C SER A 72 25.12 -9.42 -0.72
N THR A 73 25.52 -10.58 -0.22
CA THR A 73 26.60 -11.39 -0.80
C THR A 73 26.08 -12.39 -1.83
N THR A 74 24.76 -12.58 -1.93
CA THR A 74 24.11 -13.55 -2.83
C THR A 74 23.45 -12.89 -4.04
N VAL A 75 23.05 -11.63 -3.93
CA VAL A 75 22.48 -10.86 -5.04
C VAL A 75 23.61 -10.09 -5.72
N SER A 76 24.20 -10.70 -6.75
CA SER A 76 25.21 -10.03 -7.57
C SER A 76 24.59 -8.89 -8.40
N PRO A 77 25.40 -7.93 -8.89
CA PRO A 77 24.91 -6.88 -9.78
C PRO A 77 24.20 -7.42 -11.03
N GLU A 78 24.71 -8.50 -11.60
CA GLU A 78 24.14 -9.17 -12.78
C GLU A 78 22.80 -9.81 -12.46
N LEU A 79 22.68 -10.48 -11.30
CA LEU A 79 21.41 -11.05 -10.85
C LEU A 79 20.38 -9.95 -10.57
N ASN A 80 20.79 -8.85 -9.94
CA ASN A 80 19.90 -7.71 -9.67
C ASN A 80 19.34 -7.13 -10.97
N GLU A 81 20.19 -6.91 -11.98
CA GLU A 81 19.75 -6.41 -13.29
C GLU A 81 18.84 -7.42 -14.02
N ALA A 82 19.15 -8.71 -13.93
CA ALA A 82 18.29 -9.76 -14.50
C ALA A 82 16.90 -9.81 -13.84
N ILE A 83 16.82 -9.67 -12.51
CA ILE A 83 15.55 -9.60 -11.77
C ILE A 83 14.77 -8.35 -12.18
N LYS A 84 15.43 -7.17 -12.21
CA LYS A 84 14.81 -5.90 -12.62
C LYS A 84 14.18 -6.02 -14.00
N LYS A 85 14.94 -6.52 -14.98
CA LYS A 85 14.47 -6.73 -16.34
C LYS A 85 13.32 -7.72 -16.41
N SER A 86 13.42 -8.85 -15.70
CA SER A 86 12.38 -9.88 -15.67
C SER A 86 11.05 -9.35 -15.12
N LEU A 87 11.09 -8.53 -14.06
CA LEU A 87 9.90 -7.88 -13.51
C LEU A 87 9.28 -6.89 -14.51
N MET A 88 10.08 -6.12 -15.24
CA MET A 88 9.55 -5.23 -16.27
C MET A 88 8.98 -5.99 -17.46
N ASP A 89 9.61 -7.10 -17.84
CA ASP A 89 9.20 -7.92 -18.97
C ASP A 89 7.93 -8.73 -18.69
N ILE A 90 7.64 -9.07 -17.42
CA ILE A 90 6.43 -9.83 -17.05
C ILE A 90 5.15 -9.12 -17.53
N ALA A 91 5.12 -7.79 -17.50
CA ALA A 91 3.96 -7.00 -17.89
C ALA A 91 3.77 -6.89 -19.42
N LYS A 92 4.74 -7.39 -20.22
CA LYS A 92 4.70 -7.33 -21.69
C LYS A 92 3.93 -8.48 -22.33
N THR A 93 3.56 -9.51 -21.55
CA THR A 93 2.83 -10.69 -22.03
C THR A 93 1.48 -10.80 -21.32
N GLU A 94 0.49 -11.44 -21.96
CA GLU A 94 -0.82 -11.64 -21.35
C GLU A 94 -0.76 -12.62 -20.18
N GLU A 95 0.09 -13.65 -20.28
CA GLU A 95 0.36 -14.61 -19.20
C GLU A 95 1.00 -13.90 -18.00
N GLY A 96 2.03 -13.08 -18.23
CA GLY A 96 2.70 -12.37 -17.15
C GLY A 96 1.82 -11.30 -16.51
N LYS A 97 0.95 -10.61 -17.27
CA LYS A 97 -0.10 -9.75 -16.70
C LYS A 97 -1.04 -10.51 -15.78
N LYS A 98 -1.45 -11.74 -16.13
CA LYS A 98 -2.30 -12.58 -15.26
C LYS A 98 -1.59 -12.93 -13.94
N VAL A 99 -0.28 -13.17 -13.97
CA VAL A 99 0.53 -13.44 -12.77
C VAL A 99 0.52 -12.26 -11.82
N ILE A 100 0.70 -11.04 -12.33
CA ILE A 100 0.82 -9.84 -11.48
C ILE A 100 -0.52 -9.20 -11.13
N LYS A 101 -1.61 -9.60 -11.81
CA LYS A 101 -2.97 -9.11 -11.57
C LYS A 101 -3.44 -9.34 -10.12
N ILE A 102 -2.92 -10.36 -9.44
CA ILE A 102 -3.26 -10.63 -8.03
C ILE A 102 -2.89 -9.48 -7.10
N TYR A 103 -1.90 -8.67 -7.48
CA TYR A 103 -1.47 -7.47 -6.77
C TYR A 103 -2.13 -6.20 -7.31
N ASN A 104 -3.07 -6.32 -8.25
CA ASN A 104 -3.63 -5.21 -9.03
C ASN A 104 -2.56 -4.37 -9.78
N HIS A 105 -1.38 -4.95 -10.02
CA HIS A 105 -0.31 -4.29 -10.76
C HIS A 105 -0.57 -4.32 -12.26
N THR A 106 -0.20 -3.25 -12.94
CA THR A 106 -0.22 -3.15 -14.42
C THR A 106 1.18 -3.25 -15.03
N GLY A 107 2.23 -3.15 -14.21
CA GLY A 107 3.62 -3.33 -14.60
C GLY A 107 4.59 -2.77 -13.57
N TYR A 108 5.87 -2.75 -13.94
CA TYR A 108 6.96 -2.30 -13.09
C TYR A 108 7.82 -1.28 -13.84
N LYS A 109 8.35 -0.31 -13.09
CA LYS A 109 9.28 0.70 -13.58
C LYS A 109 10.51 0.75 -12.68
N GLU A 110 11.62 1.20 -13.23
CA GLU A 110 12.81 1.48 -12.43
C GLU A 110 12.53 2.66 -11.49
N ALA A 111 12.86 2.47 -10.22
CA ALA A 111 12.74 3.49 -9.18
C ALA A 111 14.05 4.29 -9.10
N LYS A 112 13.92 5.59 -8.86
CA LYS A 112 15.06 6.49 -8.61
C LYS A 112 15.09 6.85 -7.13
N ASP A 113 16.27 7.19 -6.62
CA ASP A 113 16.37 7.61 -5.22
C ASP A 113 15.50 8.84 -4.93
N GLU A 114 15.39 9.77 -5.89
CA GLU A 114 14.59 10.99 -5.75
C GLU A 114 13.08 10.74 -5.69
N ASP A 115 12.61 9.59 -6.18
CA ASP A 115 11.19 9.21 -6.10
C ASP A 115 10.74 9.10 -4.64
N TYR A 116 11.67 8.83 -3.70
CA TYR A 116 11.42 8.67 -2.26
C TYR A 116 11.64 9.94 -1.43
N ASN A 117 11.82 11.10 -2.06
CA ASN A 117 12.09 12.35 -1.34
C ASN A 117 10.94 12.76 -0.42
N LYS A 118 9.69 12.57 -0.84
CA LYS A 118 8.51 12.94 -0.04
C LYS A 118 8.35 12.07 1.19
N GLU A 119 8.68 10.79 1.09
CA GLU A 119 8.71 9.83 2.18
C GLU A 119 9.78 10.23 3.18
N ARG A 120 10.95 10.68 2.70
CA ARG A 120 12.01 11.23 3.56
C ARG A 120 11.56 12.49 4.28
N GLU A 121 10.80 13.36 3.63
CA GLU A 121 10.20 14.54 4.28
C GLU A 121 9.17 14.15 5.34
N ALA A 122 8.26 13.22 5.03
CA ALA A 122 7.29 12.68 5.98
C ALA A 122 7.98 12.02 7.19
N GLN A 123 9.05 11.27 6.97
CA GLN A 123 9.84 10.64 8.03
C GLN A 123 10.49 11.65 8.97
N LYS A 124 10.90 12.82 8.49
CA LYS A 124 11.43 13.89 9.35
C LYS A 124 10.37 14.43 10.31
N LEU A 125 9.13 14.55 9.86
CA LEU A 125 8.00 14.97 10.71
C LEU A 125 7.71 13.94 11.81
N ILE A 126 7.81 12.64 11.48
CA ILE A 126 7.58 11.56 12.45
C ILE A 126 8.71 11.50 13.50
N LYS A 127 9.97 11.63 13.08
CA LYS A 127 11.14 11.56 13.98
C LYS A 127 11.38 12.84 14.80
N GLY A 128 10.79 13.96 14.40
CA GLY A 128 10.90 15.25 15.10
C GLY A 128 9.92 15.42 16.26
N ASN A 129 9.02 14.45 16.45
CA ASN A 129 8.10 14.34 17.59
C ASN A 129 8.60 13.27 18.57
#